data_AF-A0A8D2PGW3-F1
#
_entry.id   AF-A0A8D2PGW3-F1
#
_cell.length_a   1.000
_cell.length_b   1.000
_cell.length_c   1.000
_cell.angle_alpha   90.00
_cell.angle_beta   90.00
_cell.angle_gamma   90.00
#
_symmetry.space_group_name_H-M   'P 1'
#
loop_
_entity.id
_entity.type
_entity.pdbx_description
1 polymer ?
#
loop_
_entity_poly.entity_id
_entity_poly.type
_entity_poly.pdbx_seq_one_letter_code
_entity_poly.pdbx_strand_id
1 'polypeptide(L)'
;MEDPLEMERSLQLRKHARRVMGAINTVVENLNDSEKVSSVLALVGKAHALKHKVEPIYFKKLTGVMLEVIAEEYPNDFTPEAHGAWTKMKTLIYTHVTAAYKEVGWAQYPTAT
;
A
#
# COMPACT_ATOMS: atom_id res chain seq x y z
N MET A 1 0.71 1.19 22.00
CA MET A 1 1.05 -0.23 21.84
C MET A 1 2.47 -0.25 21.33
N GLU A 2 3.39 -0.74 22.16
CA GLU A 2 4.82 -0.87 21.81
C GLU A 2 5.23 -2.35 21.72
N ASP A 3 4.47 -3.26 22.33
CA ASP A 3 4.69 -4.71 22.27
C ASP A 3 4.09 -5.32 21.00
N PRO A 4 4.88 -5.98 20.13
CA PRO A 4 4.38 -6.69 18.95
C PRO A 4 3.30 -7.73 19.26
N LEU A 5 3.38 -8.44 20.38
CA LEU A 5 2.40 -9.47 20.76
C LEU A 5 1.05 -8.86 21.14
N GLU A 6 1.06 -7.70 21.78
CA GLU A 6 -0.14 -6.90 22.02
C GLU A 6 -0.76 -6.43 20.70
N MET A 7 0.06 -5.90 19.78
CA MET A 7 -0.38 -5.43 18.47
C MET A 7 -1.04 -6.53 17.65
N GLU A 8 -0.45 -7.73 17.60
CA GLU A 8 -0.97 -8.88 16.85
C GLU A 8 -2.39 -9.29 17.30
N ARG A 9 -2.69 -9.11 18.60
CA ARG A 9 -4.00 -9.43 19.20
C ARG A 9 -5.03 -8.32 19.00
N SER A 10 -4.62 -7.12 18.59
CA SER A 10 -5.53 -5.99 18.38
C SER A 10 -6.56 -6.30 17.29
N LEU A 11 -7.84 -6.30 17.66
CA LEU A 11 -8.95 -6.52 16.74
C LEU A 11 -9.01 -5.47 15.62
N GLN A 12 -8.66 -4.21 15.95
CA GLN A 12 -8.61 -3.14 14.97
C GLN A 12 -7.51 -3.38 13.94
N LEU A 13 -6.30 -3.73 14.40
CA LEU A 13 -5.17 -4.02 13.52
C LEU A 13 -5.49 -5.21 12.61
N ARG A 14 -5.96 -6.33 13.17
CA ARG A 14 -6.34 -7.53 12.40
C ARG A 14 -7.44 -7.27 11.37
N LYS A 15 -8.41 -6.40 11.68
CA LYS A 15 -9.45 -5.98 10.72
C LYS A 15 -8.84 -5.15 9.59
N HIS A 16 -7.93 -4.23 9.90
CA HIS A 16 -7.29 -3.41 8.89
C HIS A 16 -6.33 -4.23 8.01
N ALA A 17 -5.50 -5.10 8.61
CA ALA A 17 -4.60 -6.01 7.90
C ALA A 17 -5.35 -6.85 6.86
N ARG A 18 -6.50 -7.42 7.22
CA ARG A 18 -7.36 -8.15 6.26
C ARG A 18 -7.87 -7.28 5.11
N ARG A 19 -8.26 -6.03 5.39
CA ARG A 19 -8.71 -5.09 4.33
C ARG A 19 -7.56 -4.70 3.40
N VAL A 20 -6.36 -4.49 3.94
CA VAL A 20 -5.15 -4.21 3.17
C VAL A 20 -4.87 -5.37 2.22
N MET A 21 -4.81 -6.60 2.73
CA MET A 21 -4.57 -7.79 1.89
C MET A 21 -5.68 -8.01 0.85
N GLY A 22 -6.95 -7.77 1.19
CA GLY A 22 -8.06 -7.85 0.22
C GLY A 22 -7.95 -6.83 -0.92
N ALA A 23 -7.55 -5.60 -0.62
CA ALA A 23 -7.32 -4.57 -1.64
C ALA A 23 -6.12 -4.92 -2.54
N ILE A 24 -5.02 -5.38 -1.96
CA ILE A 24 -3.83 -5.83 -2.71
C ILE A 24 -4.19 -7.01 -3.62
N ASN A 25 -4.92 -8.01 -3.10
CA ASN A 25 -5.38 -9.15 -3.89
C ASN A 25 -6.20 -8.70 -5.10
N THR A 26 -7.15 -7.79 -4.89
CA THR A 26 -7.97 -7.23 -5.98
C THR A 26 -7.10 -6.56 -7.05
N VAL A 27 -6.05 -5.83 -6.66
CA VAL A 27 -5.13 -5.22 -7.63
C VAL A 27 -4.34 -6.30 -8.38
N VAL A 28 -3.78 -7.29 -7.68
CA VAL A 28 -2.98 -8.38 -8.28
C VAL A 28 -3.80 -9.19 -9.27
N GLU A 29 -5.03 -9.58 -8.92
CA GLU A 29 -5.94 -10.33 -9.79
C GLU A 29 -6.36 -9.58 -11.06
N ASN A 30 -6.24 -8.25 -11.06
CA ASN A 30 -6.70 -7.39 -12.15
C ASN A 30 -5.55 -6.61 -12.81
N LEU A 31 -4.29 -7.05 -12.68
CA LEU A 31 -3.14 -6.33 -13.27
C LEU A 31 -3.22 -6.16 -14.80
N ASN A 32 -4.02 -6.99 -15.47
CA ASN A 32 -4.31 -6.90 -16.90
C ASN A 32 -5.45 -5.92 -17.25
N ASP A 33 -6.17 -5.38 -16.26
CA ASP A 33 -7.24 -4.40 -16.42
C ASP A 33 -6.85 -3.10 -15.70
N SER A 34 -6.28 -2.17 -16.47
CA SER A 34 -5.78 -0.89 -15.95
C SER A 34 -6.87 -0.01 -15.35
N GLU A 35 -8.09 -0.04 -15.90
CA GLU A 35 -9.22 0.73 -15.40
C GLU A 35 -9.66 0.19 -14.04
N LYS A 36 -9.72 -1.13 -13.90
CA LYS A 36 -10.05 -1.76 -12.62
C LYS A 36 -9.00 -1.42 -11.55
N VAL A 37 -7.72 -1.56 -11.86
CA VAL A 37 -6.61 -1.19 -10.96
C VAL A 37 -6.72 0.27 -10.53
N SER A 38 -6.92 1.18 -11.48
CA SER A 38 -7.07 2.61 -11.20
C SER A 38 -8.25 2.90 -10.28
N SER A 39 -9.41 2.29 -10.55
CA SER A 39 -10.63 2.50 -9.73
C SER A 39 -10.46 2.02 -8.28
N VAL A 40 -9.81 0.87 -8.07
CA VAL A 40 -9.57 0.30 -6.73
C VAL A 40 -8.62 1.20 -5.95
N LEU A 41 -7.50 1.60 -6.56
CA LEU A 41 -6.49 2.42 -5.88
C LEU A 41 -6.97 3.86 -5.67
N ALA A 42 -7.82 4.40 -6.55
CA ALA A 42 -8.48 5.68 -6.36
C ALA A 42 -9.43 5.65 -5.15
N LEU A 43 -10.24 4.59 -5.02
CA LEU A 43 -11.13 4.41 -3.87
C LEU A 43 -10.34 4.34 -2.55
N VAL A 44 -9.26 3.54 -2.53
CA VAL A 44 -8.36 3.43 -1.37
C VAL A 44 -7.73 4.79 -1.06
N GLY A 45 -7.15 5.46 -2.04
CA GLY A 45 -6.46 6.74 -1.86
C GLY A 45 -7.40 7.83 -1.34
N LYS A 46 -8.57 8.00 -1.97
CA LYS A 46 -9.57 9.01 -1.54
C LYS A 46 -10.07 8.75 -0.13
N ALA A 47 -10.31 7.48 0.25
CA ALA A 47 -10.71 7.15 1.62
C ALA A 47 -9.63 7.51 2.64
N HIS A 48 -8.36 7.20 2.35
CA HIS A 48 -7.27 7.49 3.27
C HIS A 48 -6.95 8.99 3.36
N ALA A 49 -7.09 9.73 2.26
CA ALA A 49 -6.94 11.18 2.24
C ALA A 49 -8.11 11.90 2.95
N LEU A 50 -9.36 11.57 2.61
CA LEU A 50 -10.51 12.36 3.08
C LEU A 50 -10.99 11.94 4.46
N LYS A 51 -11.12 10.64 4.70
CA LYS A 51 -11.72 10.10 5.92
C LYS A 51 -10.68 9.85 7.01
N HIS A 52 -9.56 9.24 6.66
CA HIS A 52 -8.57 8.79 7.63
C HIS A 52 -7.43 9.77 7.86
N LYS A 53 -7.27 10.78 6.99
CA LYS A 53 -6.23 11.82 7.07
C LYS A 53 -4.81 11.24 7.20
N VAL A 54 -4.54 10.16 6.47
CA VAL A 54 -3.24 9.48 6.51
C VAL A 54 -2.26 10.16 5.56
N GLU A 55 -1.07 10.51 6.02
CA GLU A 55 -0.01 11.04 5.15
C GLU A 55 0.39 10.03 4.06
N PRO A 56 0.51 10.44 2.78
CA PRO A 56 0.77 9.52 1.67
C PRO A 56 2.13 8.80 1.81
N ILE A 57 3.09 9.37 2.55
CA ILE A 57 4.39 8.72 2.81
C ILE A 57 4.25 7.34 3.48
N TYR A 58 3.19 7.12 4.27
CA TYR A 58 2.97 5.83 4.92
C TYR A 58 2.62 4.72 3.94
N PHE A 59 2.02 5.01 2.78
CA PHE A 59 1.85 4.02 1.71
C PHE A 59 3.20 3.57 1.13
N LYS A 60 4.14 4.50 0.95
CA LYS A 60 5.50 4.18 0.50
C LYS A 60 6.25 3.32 1.51
N LYS A 61 6.09 3.60 2.81
CA LYS A 61 6.68 2.81 3.89
C LYS A 61 6.07 1.41 3.96
N LEU A 62 4.74 1.31 4.00
CA LEU A 62 4.03 0.04 4.08
C LEU A 62 4.38 -0.89 2.91
N THR A 63 4.34 -0.37 1.68
CA THR A 63 4.72 -1.17 0.50
C THR A 63 6.21 -1.52 0.50
N GLY A 64 7.09 -0.75 1.15
CA GLY A 64 8.48 -1.15 1.40
C GLY A 64 8.57 -2.36 2.33
N VAL A 65 7.92 -2.30 3.49
CA VAL A 65 7.89 -3.40 4.46
C VAL A 65 7.26 -4.67 3.85
N MET A 66 6.23 -4.53 3.01
CA MET A 66 5.66 -5.68 2.31
C MET A 66 6.69 -6.39 1.41
N LEU A 67 7.54 -5.65 0.72
CA LEU A 67 8.59 -6.21 -0.13
C LEU A 67 9.65 -6.93 0.71
N GLU A 68 10.03 -6.36 1.86
CA GLU A 68 10.95 -6.99 2.82
C GLU A 68 10.39 -8.32 3.32
N VAL A 69 9.12 -8.35 3.76
CA VAL A 69 8.46 -9.58 4.23
C VAL A 69 8.35 -10.64 3.14
N ILE A 70 8.05 -10.25 1.89
CA ILE A 70 8.01 -11.21 0.76
C ILE A 70 9.40 -11.79 0.49
N ALA A 71 10.45 -10.98 0.57
CA ALA A 71 11.82 -11.44 0.37
C ALA A 71 12.27 -12.41 1.48
N GLU A 72 11.85 -12.16 2.73
CA GLU A 72 12.14 -13.02 3.87
C GLU A 72 11.38 -14.35 3.81
N GLU A 73 10.12 -14.34 3.36
CA GLU A 73 9.28 -15.55 3.27
C GLU A 73 9.67 -16.45 2.09
N TYR A 74 10.09 -15.86 0.96
CA TYR A 74 10.42 -16.59 -0.28
C TYR A 74 11.87 -16.39 -0.73
N PRO A 75 12.88 -16.62 0.12
CA PRO A 75 14.27 -16.21 -0.17
C PRO A 75 14.89 -16.94 -1.37
N ASN A 76 14.42 -18.15 -1.68
CA ASN A 76 14.91 -18.93 -2.81
C ASN A 76 14.22 -18.58 -4.14
N ASP A 77 12.99 -18.03 -4.07
CA ASP A 77 12.16 -17.73 -5.24
C ASP A 77 12.12 -16.23 -5.56
N PHE A 78 12.55 -15.37 -4.63
CA PHE A 78 12.61 -13.93 -4.80
C PHE A 78 13.85 -13.49 -5.58
N THR A 79 13.94 -13.94 -6.84
CA THR A 79 15.02 -13.61 -7.77
C THR A 79 15.10 -12.10 -8.04
N PRO A 80 16.19 -11.59 -8.64
CA PRO A 80 16.28 -10.20 -9.06
C PRO A 80 15.12 -9.73 -9.95
N GLU A 81 14.61 -10.62 -10.82
CA GLU A 81 13.45 -10.36 -11.68
C GLU A 81 12.17 -10.24 -10.86
N ALA A 82 11.95 -11.15 -9.90
CA ALA A 82 10.80 -11.09 -8.98
C ALA A 82 10.85 -9.80 -8.14
N HIS A 83 12.02 -9.46 -7.57
CA HIS A 83 12.24 -8.21 -6.86
C HIS A 83 11.91 -6.99 -7.75
N GLY A 84 12.34 -7.01 -9.01
CA GLY A 84 12.03 -5.97 -9.99
C GLY A 84 10.52 -5.83 -10.25
N ALA A 85 9.80 -6.95 -10.40
CA ALA A 85 8.35 -6.97 -10.58
C ALA A 85 7.60 -6.40 -9.36
N TRP A 86 7.98 -6.82 -8.15
CA TRP A 86 7.38 -6.30 -6.91
C TRP A 86 7.71 -4.83 -6.65
N THR A 87 8.90 -4.36 -7.05
CA THR A 87 9.26 -2.93 -7.02
C THR A 87 8.38 -2.10 -7.97
N LYS A 88 8.05 -2.64 -9.15
CA LYS A 88 7.08 -1.99 -10.07
C LYS A 88 5.68 -1.95 -9.45
N MET A 89 5.23 -3.03 -8.81
CA MET A 89 3.94 -3.06 -8.09
C MET A 89 3.89 -2.01 -6.98
N LYS A 90 4.95 -1.89 -6.17
CA LYS A 90 5.09 -0.83 -5.16
C LYS A 90 4.94 0.56 -5.77
N THR A 91 5.62 0.82 -6.88
CA THR A 91 5.57 2.11 -7.59
C THR A 91 4.17 2.38 -8.15
N LEU A 92 3.51 1.37 -8.71
CA LEU A 92 2.15 1.44 -9.24
C LEU A 92 1.18 1.86 -8.13
N ILE A 93 1.17 1.15 -6.99
CA ILE A 93 0.29 1.45 -5.85
C ILE A 93 0.52 2.89 -5.38
N TYR A 94 1.78 3.27 -5.16
CA TYR A 94 2.11 4.59 -4.65
C TYR A 94 1.70 5.72 -5.61
N THR A 95 1.91 5.53 -6.91
CA THR A 95 1.56 6.52 -7.94
C THR A 95 0.05 6.74 -8.02
N HIS A 96 -0.74 5.67 -8.08
CA HIS A 96 -2.21 5.81 -8.14
C HIS A 96 -2.79 6.40 -6.86
N VAL A 97 -2.30 5.99 -5.69
CA VAL A 97 -2.76 6.56 -4.41
C VAL A 97 -2.40 8.04 -4.32
N THR A 98 -1.18 8.43 -4.67
CA THR A 98 -0.79 9.85 -4.63
C THR A 98 -1.52 10.70 -5.66
N ALA A 99 -1.85 10.15 -6.84
CA ALA A 99 -2.73 10.81 -7.80
C ALA A 99 -4.13 11.05 -7.19
N ALA A 100 -4.72 10.04 -6.55
CA ALA A 100 -6.01 10.16 -5.88
C ALA A 100 -6.00 11.19 -4.73
N TYR A 101 -4.88 11.32 -4.01
CA TYR A 101 -4.66 12.37 -3.02
C TYR A 101 -4.66 13.77 -3.64
N LYS A 102 -3.96 13.94 -4.77
CA LYS A 102 -3.93 15.22 -5.50
C LYS A 102 -5.32 15.60 -6.02
N GLU A 103 -6.08 14.64 -6.55
CA GLU A 103 -7.46 14.86 -7.03
C GLU A 103 -8.39 15.41 -5.97
N VAL A 104 -8.19 15.04 -4.70
CA VAL A 104 -9.01 15.52 -3.58
C VAL A 104 -8.41 16.72 -2.85
N GLY A 105 -7.41 17.37 -3.45
CA GLY A 105 -6.83 18.60 -2.93
C GLY A 105 -5.90 18.39 -1.73
N TRP A 106 -5.32 17.21 -1.55
CA TRP A 106 -4.28 17.01 -0.52
C TRP A 106 -3.02 17.79 -0.90
N ALA A 107 -2.87 18.99 -0.32
CA ALA A 107 -1.67 19.79 -0.49
C ALA A 107 -0.48 19.07 0.17
N GLN A 108 0.58 18.83 -0.60
CA GLN A 108 1.88 18.52 0.00
C GLN A 108 2.35 19.77 0.73
N TYR A 109 2.31 19.76 2.06
CA TYR A 109 3.09 20.74 2.81
C TYR A 109 4.56 20.56 2.41
N PRO A 110 5.30 21.64 2.10
CA PRO A 110 6.72 21.52 1.86
C PRO A 110 7.32 20.86 3.09
N THR A 111 7.96 19.70 2.92
CA THR A 111 8.84 19.16 3.96
C THR A 111 9.82 20.27 4.31
N ALA A 112 9.79 20.74 5.56
CA ALA A 112 10.78 21.67 6.07
C ALA A 112 12.17 21.07 5.74
N THR A 113 12.93 21.83 4.95
CA THR A 113 14.32 21.57 4.59
C THR A 113 15.20 21.47 5.82
#